data_AF-A0A3P7F3J3-F1
#
_entry.id   AF-A0A3P7F3J3-F1
#
_cell.length_a   1.000
_cell.length_b   1.000
_cell.length_c   1.000
_cell.angle_alpha   90.00
_cell.angle_beta   90.00
_cell.angle_gamma   90.00
#
_symmetry.space_group_name_H-M   'P 1'
#
loop_
_entity.id
_entity.type
_entity.pdbx_description
1 polymer ?
#
loop_
_entity_poly.entity_id
_entity_poly.type
_entity_poly.pdbx_seq_one_letter_code
_entity_poly.pdbx_strand_id
1 'polypeptide(L)'
;MGLKESKHLTWIENFLTGRSQTVHISDEHLAKVEVESGGPQGSVLGHFLFIVYINDCANELDFDIAMFADDHKLWRVIKTAANEEDLQARHSEVLFLQKSSRSLE
;
A
#
# COMPACT_ATOMS: atom_id res chain seq x y z
N MET A 1 -9.22 -23.00 -19.41
CA MET A 1 -10.03 -23.36 -18.23
C MET A 1 -10.16 -22.10 -17.41
N GLY A 2 -11.23 -21.33 -17.65
CA GLY A 2 -11.40 -20.01 -17.05
C GLY A 2 -11.64 -20.16 -15.55
N LEU A 3 -10.79 -19.52 -14.75
CA LEU A 3 -11.04 -19.35 -13.32
C LEU A 3 -12.40 -18.65 -13.21
N LYS A 4 -13.41 -19.37 -12.74
CA LYS A 4 -14.67 -18.76 -12.29
C LYS A 4 -14.25 -17.79 -11.19
N GLU A 5 -14.33 -16.49 -11.47
CA GLU A 5 -14.20 -15.42 -10.47
C GLU A 5 -14.96 -15.86 -9.20
N SER A 6 -14.19 -16.10 -8.14
CA SER A 6 -14.74 -16.52 -6.85
C SER A 6 -15.60 -15.38 -6.32
N LYS A 7 -16.77 -15.68 -5.74
CA LYS A 7 -17.62 -14.66 -5.10
C LYS A 7 -16.85 -13.75 -4.12
N HIS A 8 -15.77 -14.28 -3.55
CA HIS A 8 -14.86 -13.56 -2.65
C HIS A 8 -14.02 -12.51 -3.40
N LEU A 9 -13.53 -12.81 -4.61
CA LEU A 9 -12.77 -11.86 -5.43
C LEU A 9 -13.64 -10.71 -5.88
N THR A 10 -14.85 -10.99 -6.38
CA THR A 10 -15.81 -9.95 -6.74
C THR A 10 -16.17 -9.06 -5.54
N TRP A 11 -16.25 -9.62 -4.34
CA TRP A 11 -16.51 -8.83 -3.14
C TRP A 11 -15.33 -7.94 -2.74
N ILE A 12 -14.09 -8.44 -2.84
CA ILE A 12 -12.88 -7.65 -2.61
C ILE A 12 -12.75 -6.53 -3.66
N GLU A 13 -13.03 -6.82 -4.92
CA GLU A 13 -13.03 -5.82 -6.00
C GLU A 13 -14.04 -4.71 -5.72
N ASN A 14 -15.29 -5.06 -5.36
CA ASN A 14 -16.31 -4.09 -4.96
C ASN A 14 -15.93 -3.32 -3.69
N PHE A 15 -15.16 -3.92 -2.78
CA PHE A 15 -14.66 -3.24 -1.60
C PHE A 15 -13.59 -2.20 -1.93
N LEU A 16 -12.79 -2.41 -2.98
CA LEU A 16 -11.68 -1.53 -3.36
C LEU A 16 -12.10 -0.45 -4.37
N THR A 17 -13.09 -0.72 -5.22
CA THR A 17 -13.45 0.11 -6.38
C THR A 17 -14.75 0.91 -6.19
N GLY A 18 -14.96 1.94 -7.00
CA GLY A 18 -16.22 2.71 -7.02
C GLY A 18 -16.55 3.41 -5.70
N ARG A 19 -15.52 3.71 -4.90
CA ARG A 19 -15.67 4.29 -3.57
C ARG A 19 -15.80 5.80 -3.62
N SER A 20 -16.42 6.31 -2.58
CA SER A 20 -16.66 7.74 -2.40
C SER A 20 -16.76 8.06 -0.93
N GLN A 21 -16.24 9.21 -0.53
CA GLN A 21 -16.27 9.71 0.83
C GLN A 21 -16.97 11.06 0.91
N THR A 22 -17.59 11.34 2.05
CA THR A 22 -18.16 12.64 2.37
C THR A 22 -17.69 13.00 3.77
N VAL A 23 -17.37 14.26 3.98
CA VAL A 23 -16.96 14.77 5.29
C VAL A 23 -18.15 15.43 5.96
N HIS A 24 -18.41 15.04 7.21
CA HIS A 24 -19.45 15.61 8.06
C HIS A 24 -18.78 16.51 9.10
N ILE A 25 -19.13 17.80 9.10
CA ILE A 25 -18.67 18.75 10.11
C ILE A 25 -19.90 19.36 10.76
N SER A 26 -20.13 19.04 12.03
CA SER A 26 -21.34 19.43 12.76
C SER A 26 -22.62 18.92 12.04
N ASP A 27 -23.55 19.82 11.72
CA ASP A 27 -24.83 19.50 11.06
C ASP A 27 -24.78 19.62 9.52
N GLU A 28 -23.62 19.98 8.95
CA GLU A 28 -23.48 20.14 7.50
C GLU A 28 -22.85 18.91 6.83
N HIS A 29 -23.34 18.61 5.62
CA HIS A 29 -22.80 17.56 4.76
C HIS A 29 -22.01 18.21 3.62
N LEU A 30 -20.72 17.91 3.56
CA LEU A 30 -19.89 18.31 2.43
C LEU A 30 -20.12 17.38 1.24
N ALA A 31 -19.82 17.90 0.05
CA ALA A 31 -19.98 17.20 -1.20
C ALA A 31 -19.24 15.84 -1.21
N LYS A 32 -19.87 14.87 -1.87
CA LYS A 32 -19.33 13.54 -2.07
C LYS A 32 -18.14 13.61 -3.02
N VAL A 33 -17.00 13.07 -2.59
CA VAL A 33 -15.76 13.02 -3.36
C VAL A 33 -15.45 11.56 -3.68
N GLU A 34 -15.13 11.27 -4.93
CA GLU A 34 -14.68 9.94 -5.34
C GLU A 34 -13.30 9.62 -4.77
N VAL A 35 -13.09 8.37 -4.39
CA VAL A 35 -11.85 7.90 -3.77
C VAL A 35 -11.20 6.88 -4.70
N GLU A 36 -10.14 7.33 -5.39
CA GLU A 36 -9.44 6.52 -6.39
C GLU A 36 -8.40 5.56 -5.77
N SER A 37 -7.90 5.86 -4.57
CA SER A 37 -6.83 5.12 -3.90
C SER A 37 -7.10 4.87 -2.41
N GLY A 38 -6.26 4.07 -1.75
CA GLY A 38 -6.41 3.74 -0.32
C GLY A 38 -7.55 2.77 -0.01
N GLY A 39 -7.77 2.47 1.27
CA GLY A 39 -8.90 1.65 1.75
C GLY A 39 -9.79 2.44 2.70
N PRO A 40 -11.03 1.99 3.00
CA PRO A 40 -11.84 2.60 4.05
C PRO A 40 -11.10 2.58 5.39
N GLN A 41 -10.69 3.76 5.87
CA GLN A 41 -9.97 3.89 7.14
C GLN A 41 -10.89 3.45 8.30
N GLY A 42 -10.36 2.66 9.23
CA GLY A 42 -11.14 2.05 10.30
C GLY A 42 -11.82 0.72 9.93
N SER A 43 -11.64 0.21 8.71
CA SER A 43 -12.08 -1.14 8.35
C SER A 43 -11.03 -2.20 8.71
N VAL A 44 -11.47 -3.28 9.36
CA VAL A 44 -10.60 -4.45 9.66
C VAL A 44 -10.09 -5.08 8.37
N LEU A 45 -10.94 -5.17 7.35
CA LEU A 45 -10.57 -5.73 6.06
C LEU A 45 -9.55 -4.88 5.31
N GLY A 46 -9.69 -3.54 5.32
CA GLY A 46 -8.72 -2.65 4.68
C GLY A 46 -7.32 -2.84 5.25
N HIS A 47 -7.20 -2.99 6.58
CA HIS A 47 -5.92 -3.28 7.24
C HIS A 47 -5.37 -4.65 6.84
N PHE A 48 -6.21 -5.69 6.78
CA PHE A 48 -5.80 -7.02 6.33
C PHE A 48 -5.31 -7.02 4.87
N LEU A 49 -6.08 -6.39 3.96
CA LEU A 49 -5.71 -6.28 2.55
C LEU A 49 -4.42 -5.49 2.36
N PHE A 50 -4.20 -4.45 3.17
CA PHE A 50 -2.95 -3.71 3.17
C PHE A 50 -1.76 -4.59 3.58
N ILE A 51 -1.90 -5.41 4.63
CA ILE A 51 -0.85 -6.36 5.05
C ILE A 51 -0.53 -7.36 3.94
N VAL A 52 -1.55 -7.92 3.27
CA VAL A 52 -1.34 -8.85 2.15
C VAL A 52 -0.60 -8.15 1.01
N TYR A 53 -1.02 -6.93 0.65
CA TYR A 53 -0.39 -6.13 -0.39
C TYR A 53 1.10 -5.86 -0.13
N ILE A 54 1.45 -5.42 1.09
CA ILE A 54 2.86 -5.13 1.43
C ILE A 54 3.71 -6.40 1.56
N ASN A 55 3.10 -7.54 1.93
CA ASN A 55 3.82 -8.80 2.06
C ASN A 55 4.32 -9.31 0.71
N ASP A 56 3.55 -9.08 -0.37
CA ASP A 56 4.00 -9.41 -1.72
C ASP A 56 5.16 -8.50 -2.15
N CYS A 57 5.15 -7.21 -1.81
CA CYS A 57 6.27 -6.30 -2.07
C CYS A 57 7.58 -6.76 -1.40
N ALA A 58 7.53 -7.33 -0.20
CA ALA A 58 8.71 -7.85 0.48
C ALA A 58 9.37 -9.02 -0.27
N ASN A 59 8.56 -9.85 -0.94
CA ASN A 59 9.05 -11.04 -1.66
C ASN A 59 9.72 -10.68 -3.01
N GLU A 60 9.44 -9.51 -3.56
CA GLU A 60 10.00 -9.07 -4.84
C GLU A 60 11.36 -8.35 -4.72
N LEU A 61 11.78 -8.02 -3.49
CA LEU A 61 13.03 -7.31 -3.21
C LEU A 61 14.15 -8.28 -2.81
N ASP A 62 15.29 -8.21 -3.50
CA ASP A 62 16.50 -9.01 -3.18
C ASP A 62 17.27 -8.42 -1.98
N PHE A 63 16.60 -8.16 -0.86
CA PHE A 63 17.18 -7.54 0.33
C PHE A 63 16.62 -8.14 1.61
N ASP A 64 17.40 -8.04 2.69
CA ASP A 64 16.83 -8.29 4.01
C ASP A 64 15.89 -7.13 4.35
N ILE A 65 14.61 -7.44 4.48
CA ILE A 65 13.56 -6.46 4.73
C ILE A 65 12.72 -6.88 5.94
N ALA A 66 12.39 -5.89 6.78
CA ALA A 66 11.30 -6.00 7.74
C ALA A 66 10.27 -4.91 7.45
N MET A 67 9.00 -5.30 7.41
CA MET A 67 7.89 -4.39 7.17
C MET A 67 6.88 -4.47 8.32
N PHE A 68 6.32 -3.32 8.70
CA PHE A 68 5.21 -3.22 9.64
C PHE A 68 4.37 -2.01 9.26
N ALA A 69 3.13 -2.25 8.84
CA ALA A 69 2.27 -1.20 8.31
C ALA A 69 2.99 -0.36 7.21
N ASP A 70 3.12 0.96 7.38
CA ASP A 70 3.84 1.87 6.49
C ASP A 70 5.35 1.95 6.77
N ASP A 71 5.82 1.32 7.84
CA ASP A 71 7.24 1.24 8.18
C ASP A 71 7.92 0.07 7.47
N HIS A 72 9.06 0.37 6.87
CA HIS A 72 9.97 -0.61 6.26
C HIS A 72 11.40 -0.35 6.70
N LYS A 73 12.15 -1.42 6.90
CA LYS A 73 13.58 -1.40 7.15
C LYS A 73 14.25 -2.30 6.13
N LEU A 74 15.13 -1.71 5.32
CA LEU A 74 15.97 -2.42 4.37
C LEU A 74 17.41 -2.40 4.87
N TRP A 75 18.04 -3.57 4.92
CA TRP A 75 19.46 -3.71 5.22
C TRP A 75 20.11 -4.79 4.36
N ARG A 76 21.45 -4.75 4.29
CA ARG A 76 22.27 -5.74 3.61
C ARG A 76 23.68 -5.72 4.18
N VAL A 77 24.37 -6.86 4.17
CA VAL A 77 25.81 -6.91 4.46
C VAL A 77 26.60 -6.25 3.33
N ILE A 78 27.29 -5.16 3.62
CA ILE A 78 28.13 -4.45 2.65
C ILE A 78 29.50 -5.12 2.60
N LYS A 79 29.82 -5.75 1.45
CA LYS A 79 31.15 -6.32 1.18
C LYS A 79 31.90 -5.57 0.07
N THR A 80 31.16 -4.84 -0.76
CA THR A 80 31.66 -4.12 -1.93
C THR A 80 30.99 -2.76 -2.04
N ALA A 81 31.64 -1.81 -2.72
CA ALA A 81 31.05 -0.50 -3.02
C ALA A 81 29.74 -0.61 -3.83
N ALA A 82 29.63 -1.64 -4.68
CA ALA A 82 28.40 -1.92 -5.42
C ALA A 82 27.23 -2.30 -4.48
N ASN A 83 27.49 -2.99 -3.36
CA ASN A 83 26.43 -3.31 -2.39
C ASN A 83 25.93 -2.06 -1.66
N GLU A 84 26.83 -1.10 -1.41
CA GLU A 84 26.48 0.19 -0.81
C GLU A 84 25.63 1.03 -1.79
N GLU A 85 26.08 1.16 -3.04
CA GLU A 85 25.35 1.89 -4.07
C GLU A 85 23.95 1.32 -4.31
N ASP A 86 23.83 0.00 -4.39
CA ASP A 86 22.54 -0.68 -4.57
C ASP A 86 21.61 -0.46 -3.37
N LEU A 87 22.11 -0.55 -2.13
CA LEU A 87 21.31 -0.26 -0.94
C LEU A 87 20.85 1.21 -0.92
N GLN A 88 21.71 2.15 -1.29
CA GLN A 88 21.40 3.58 -1.33
C GLN A 88 20.36 3.91 -2.41
N ALA A 89 20.47 3.28 -3.58
CA ALA A 89 19.52 3.43 -4.67
C ALA A 89 18.12 2.94 -4.25
N ARG A 90 18.03 1.78 -3.59
CA ARG A 90 16.77 1.22 -3.12
C ARG A 90 16.13 2.02 -2.00
N HIS A 91 16.91 2.50 -1.03
CA HIS A 91 16.41 3.45 -0.03
C HIS A 91 15.79 4.69 -0.67
N SER A 92 16.42 5.20 -1.74
CA SER A 92 15.95 6.39 -2.46
C SER A 92 14.65 6.13 -3.23
N GLU A 93 14.53 4.99 -3.90
CA GLU A 93 13.32 4.55 -4.60
C GLU A 93 12.14 4.40 -3.65
N VAL A 94 12.36 3.69 -2.55
CA VAL A 94 11.36 3.47 -1.51
C VAL A 94 10.88 4.79 -0.91
N LEU A 95 11.81 5.71 -0.60
CA LEU A 95 11.48 7.03 -0.09
C LEU A 95 10.68 7.87 -1.11
N PHE A 96 10.98 7.73 -2.41
CA PHE A 96 10.22 8.40 -3.46
C PHE A 96 8.77 7.90 -3.49
N LEU A 97 8.57 6.58 -3.47
CA LEU A 97 7.23 5.97 -3.45
C LEU A 97 6.42 6.41 -2.22
N GLN A 98 7.02 6.45 -1.04
CA GLN A 98 6.35 6.94 0.17
C GLN A 98 5.89 8.40 0.05
N LYS A 99 6.74 9.26 -0.52
CA LYS A 99 6.40 10.68 -0.74
C LYS A 99 5.27 10.84 -1.75
N SER A 100 5.27 10.04 -2.81
CA SER A 100 4.18 10.01 -3.79
C SER A 100 2.87 9.53 -3.16
N SER A 101 2.90 8.51 -2.30
CA SER A 101 1.70 8.03 -1.59
C SER A 101 1.10 9.10 -0.68
N ARG A 102 1.92 9.80 0.12
CA ARG A 102 1.44 10.88 1.01
C ARG A 102 0.91 12.11 0.28
N SER A 103 1.23 12.27 -1.00
CA SER A 103 0.69 13.35 -1.82
C SER A 103 -0.70 13.07 -2.39
N LEU A 104 -1.19 11.83 -2.23
CA LEU A 104 -2.48 11.34 -2.73
C LEU A 104 -3.50 11.08 -1.60
N GLU A 105 -3.10 11.25 -0.34
CA GLU A 105 -3.96 11.24 0.85
C GLU A 105 -4.36 12.67 1.23
#